data_AF-A0A9E6JPW3-F1
#
_entry.id   AF-A0A9E6JPW3-F1
#
_cell.length_a   1.000
_cell.length_b   1.000
_cell.length_c   1.000
_cell.angle_alpha   90.00
_cell.angle_beta   90.00
_cell.angle_gamma   90.00
#
_symmetry.space_group_name_H-M   'P 1'
#
loop_
_entity.id
_entity.type
_entity.pdbx_description
1 polymer ?
#
loop_
_entity_poly.entity_id
_entity_poly.type
_entity_poly.pdbx_seq_one_letter_code
_entity_poly.pdbx_strand_id
1 'polypeptide(L)'
;MSRDPGLYLQDILAACSKVLILAEGLDLEGFSDDWRTRDAVLHNLEVAGEAVKRLPAEIIAAYPEIPWKRIAGFRDVLAHAYFSLDD
;
A
#
# COMPACT_ATOMS: atom_id res chain seq x y z
N MET A 1 -19.96 -13.70 -1.88
CA MET A 1 -18.96 -14.22 -2.84
C MET A 1 -17.60 -13.64 -2.45
N SER A 2 -16.61 -14.49 -2.20
CA SER A 2 -15.22 -14.04 -2.02
C SER A 2 -14.70 -13.55 -3.37
N ARG A 3 -14.02 -12.41 -3.40
CA ARG A 3 -13.29 -11.96 -4.61
C ARG A 3 -12.17 -12.96 -4.90
N ASP A 4 -11.86 -13.16 -6.18
CA ASP A 4 -10.74 -13.99 -6.62
C ASP A 4 -9.42 -13.45 -6.02
N PRO A 5 -8.62 -14.29 -5.32
CA PRO A 5 -7.30 -13.91 -4.80
C PRO A 5 -6.37 -13.31 -5.85
N GLY A 6 -6.46 -13.76 -7.10
CA GLY A 6 -5.67 -13.20 -8.21
C GLY A 6 -5.91 -11.71 -8.43
N LEU A 7 -7.12 -11.22 -8.17
CA LEU A 7 -7.45 -9.80 -8.28
C LEU A 7 -6.82 -8.97 -7.15
N TYR A 8 -6.67 -9.52 -5.94
CA TYR A 8 -5.96 -8.82 -4.87
C TYR A 8 -4.46 -8.71 -5.17
N LEU A 9 -3.86 -9.75 -5.74
CA LEU A 9 -2.47 -9.70 -6.19
C LEU A 9 -2.27 -8.67 -7.31
N GLN A 10 -3.24 -8.56 -8.23
CA GLN A 10 -3.22 -7.52 -9.27
C GLN A 10 -3.36 -6.11 -8.68
N ASP A 11 -4.23 -5.91 -7.69
CA ASP A 11 -4.35 -4.62 -7.00
C ASP A 11 -3.02 -4.22 -6.35
N ILE A 12 -2.35 -5.15 -5.65
CA ILE A 12 -1.04 -4.92 -5.03
C ILE A 12 -0.02 -4.52 -6.10
N LEU A 13 0.07 -5.27 -7.20
CA LEU A 13 1.03 -5.00 -8.27
C LEU A 13 0.77 -3.64 -8.93
N ALA A 14 -0.49 -3.31 -9.19
CA ALA A 14 -0.89 -2.03 -9.79
C ALA A 14 -0.58 -0.86 -8.85
N ALA A 15 -0.85 -1.01 -7.56
CA ALA A 15 -0.52 0.00 -6.55
C ALA A 15 0.98 0.23 -6.44
N CYS A 16 1.78 -0.84 -6.34
CA CYS A 16 3.25 -0.73 -6.32
C CYS A 16 3.79 -0.05 -7.58
N SER A 17 3.28 -0.42 -8.76
CA SER A 17 3.69 0.21 -10.02
C SER A 17 3.41 1.71 -10.04
N LYS A 18 2.23 2.13 -9.57
CA LYS A 18 1.87 3.55 -9.46
C LYS A 18 2.78 4.30 -8.49
N VAL A 19 3.08 3.72 -7.31
CA VAL A 19 4.01 4.34 -6.35
C VAL A 19 5.37 4.59 -6.98
N LEU A 20 5.92 3.60 -7.70
CA LEU A 20 7.21 3.74 -8.36
C LEU A 20 7.22 4.84 -9.43
N ILE A 21 6.16 4.92 -10.25
CA ILE A 21 6.01 5.95 -11.28
C ILE A 21 5.86 7.34 -10.65
N LEU A 22 5.04 7.47 -9.60
CA LEU A 22 4.78 8.73 -8.93
C LEU A 22 6.04 9.29 -8.24
N ALA A 23 6.87 8.41 -7.68
CA ALA A 23 8.11 8.79 -7.01
C ALA A 23 9.31 8.95 -7.97
N GLU A 24 9.14 8.67 -9.26
CA GLU A 24 10.25 8.68 -10.22
C GLU A 24 10.84 10.10 -10.37
N GLY A 25 12.16 10.20 -10.21
CA GLY A 25 12.89 11.46 -10.36
C GLY A 25 12.73 12.45 -9.20
N LEU A 26 11.97 12.09 -8.15
CA LEU A 26 11.86 12.89 -6.93
C LEU A 26 12.90 12.45 -5.90
N ASP A 27 13.56 13.41 -5.28
CA ASP A 27 14.24 13.20 -4.01
C ASP A 27 13.24 13.41 -2.85
N LEU A 28 13.73 13.29 -1.61
CA LEU A 28 12.87 13.41 -0.43
C LEU A 28 12.25 14.80 -0.28
N GLU A 29 12.99 15.86 -0.64
CA GLU A 29 12.50 17.23 -0.56
C GLU A 29 11.41 17.47 -1.60
N GLY A 30 11.67 17.11 -2.86
CA GLY A 30 10.69 17.19 -3.94
C GLY A 30 9.42 16.37 -3.68
N PHE A 31 9.57 15.18 -3.09
CA PHE A 31 8.43 14.37 -2.68
C PHE A 31 7.63 15.01 -1.53
N SER A 32 8.31 15.65 -0.57
CA SER A 32 7.65 16.26 0.60
C SER A 32 6.87 17.52 0.24
N ASP A 33 7.38 18.30 -0.72
CA ASP A 33 6.79 19.55 -1.18
C ASP A 33 5.64 19.35 -2.19
N ASP A 34 5.61 18.22 -2.91
CA ASP A 34 4.49 17.86 -3.77
C ASP A 34 3.43 17.03 -3.02
N TRP A 35 2.53 17.75 -2.34
CA TRP A 35 1.42 17.15 -1.60
C TRP A 35 0.55 16.22 -2.46
N ARG A 36 0.40 16.47 -3.77
CA ARG A 36 -0.45 15.64 -4.63
C ARG A 36 0.18 14.28 -4.86
N THR A 37 1.48 14.29 -5.15
CA THR A 37 2.26 13.07 -5.32
C THR A 37 2.34 12.29 -4.02
N ARG A 38 2.56 12.97 -2.90
CA ARG A 38 2.54 12.35 -1.57
C ARG A 38 1.21 11.66 -1.29
N ASP A 39 0.09 12.37 -1.44
CA ASP A 39 -1.23 11.82 -1.13
C ASP A 39 -1.58 10.65 -2.08
N ALA A 40 -1.22 10.76 -3.36
CA ALA A 40 -1.38 9.67 -4.31
C ALA A 40 -0.54 8.44 -3.95
N VAL A 41 0.71 8.62 -3.50
CA VAL A 41 1.57 7.53 -3.02
C VAL A 41 0.97 6.87 -1.78
N LEU A 42 0.60 7.67 -0.77
CA LEU A 42 0.00 7.16 0.46
C LEU A 42 -1.27 6.35 0.18
N HIS A 43 -2.16 6.85 -0.67
CA HIS A 43 -3.36 6.14 -1.08
C HIS A 43 -3.06 4.78 -1.73
N ASN A 44 -2.08 4.71 -2.63
CA ASN A 44 -1.71 3.43 -3.26
C ASN A 44 -1.08 2.46 -2.24
N LEU A 45 -0.34 2.95 -1.24
CA LEU A 45 0.17 2.11 -0.16
C LEU A 45 -0.97 1.55 0.73
N GLU A 46 -2.02 2.34 0.98
CA GLU A 46 -3.23 1.86 1.66
C GLU A 46 -3.96 0.78 0.86
N VAL A 47 -4.12 0.97 -0.46
CA VAL A 47 -4.75 -0.02 -1.35
C VAL A 47 -3.96 -1.34 -1.33
N ALA A 48 -2.64 -1.28 -1.43
CA ALA A 48 -1.79 -2.47 -1.35
C ALA A 48 -1.94 -3.19 0.01
N GLY A 49 -1.92 -2.45 1.11
CA GLY A 49 -2.09 -3.02 2.46
C GLY A 49 -3.46 -3.63 2.69
N GLU A 50 -4.54 -3.00 2.21
CA GLU A 50 -5.89 -3.57 2.28
C GLU A 50 -6.00 -4.84 1.43
N ALA A 51 -5.45 -4.84 0.22
CA ALA A 51 -5.45 -6.03 -0.63
C ALA A 51 -4.68 -7.20 0.03
N VAL A 52 -3.55 -6.94 0.69
CA VAL A 52 -2.82 -7.96 1.46
C VAL A 52 -3.68 -8.54 2.58
N LYS A 53 -4.48 -7.73 3.30
CA LYS A 53 -5.39 -8.23 4.36
C LYS A 53 -6.46 -9.18 3.84
N ARG A 54 -6.78 -9.12 2.55
CA ARG A 54 -7.80 -9.96 1.91
C ARG A 54 -7.24 -11.23 1.27
N LEU A 55 -5.91 -11.40 1.24
CA LEU A 55 -5.30 -12.61 0.71
C LEU A 55 -5.66 -13.83 1.58
N PRO A 56 -5.97 -14.98 0.97
CA PRO A 56 -6.14 -16.23 1.71
C PRO A 56 -4.90 -16.62 2.50
N ALA A 57 -5.10 -17.26 3.65
CA ALA A 57 -4.02 -17.68 4.53
C ALA A 57 -3.06 -18.66 3.84
N GLU A 58 -3.54 -19.47 2.88
CA GLU A 58 -2.71 -20.40 2.13
C GLU A 58 -1.68 -19.67 1.26
N ILE A 59 -2.05 -18.53 0.66
CA ILE A 59 -1.11 -17.71 -0.13
C ILE A 59 -0.07 -17.07 0.80
N ILE A 60 -0.52 -16.51 1.93
CA ILE A 60 0.39 -15.88 2.91
C ILE A 60 1.42 -16.90 3.43
N ALA A 61 0.96 -18.12 3.73
CA ALA A 61 1.82 -19.20 4.22
C ALA A 61 2.79 -19.74 3.17
N ALA A 62 2.42 -19.69 1.88
CA ALA A 62 3.27 -20.15 0.78
C ALA A 62 4.48 -19.24 0.51
N TYR A 63 4.42 -17.96 0.89
CA TYR A 63 5.48 -16.97 0.65
C TYR A 63 5.90 -16.27 1.96
N PRO A 64 6.49 -16.99 2.93
CA PRO A 64 6.82 -16.45 4.25
C PRO A 64 7.95 -15.42 4.23
N GLU A 65 8.74 -15.34 3.16
CA GLU A 65 9.79 -14.34 2.94
C GLU A 65 9.22 -12.92 2.75
N ILE A 66 7.97 -12.81 2.31
CA ILE A 66 7.29 -11.53 2.15
C ILE A 66 6.76 -11.09 3.52
N PRO A 67 7.03 -9.85 3.96
CA PRO A 67 6.63 -9.38 5.28
C PRO A 67 5.14 -8.96 5.32
N TRP A 68 4.23 -9.88 5.00
CA TRP A 68 2.78 -9.64 4.85
C TRP A 68 2.16 -8.86 6.02
N LYS A 69 2.49 -9.25 7.26
CA LYS A 69 2.00 -8.58 8.47
C LYS A 69 2.43 -7.12 8.57
N ARG A 70 3.66 -6.79 8.13
CA ARG A 70 4.15 -5.41 8.12
C ARG A 70 3.44 -4.59 7.06
N ILE A 71 3.21 -5.16 5.87
CA ILE A 71 2.49 -4.48 4.78
C ILE A 71 1.05 -4.17 5.19
N ALA A 72 0.35 -5.16 5.74
CA ALA A 72 -1.01 -4.98 6.27
C ALA A 72 -1.06 -3.97 7.44
N GLY A 73 -0.09 -4.03 8.35
CA GLY A 73 0.00 -3.12 9.50
C GLY A 73 0.37 -1.69 9.12
N PHE A 74 1.16 -1.49 8.07
CA PHE A 74 1.53 -0.16 7.60
C PHE A 74 0.31 0.64 7.13
N ARG A 75 -0.65 -0.01 6.45
CA ARG A 75 -1.94 0.61 6.12
C ARG A 75 -2.68 1.10 7.36
N ASP A 76 -2.62 0.37 8.48
CA ASP A 76 -3.29 0.81 9.70
C ASP A 76 -2.60 2.04 10.29
N VAL A 77 -1.27 2.08 10.27
CA VAL A 77 -0.52 3.27 10.66
C VAL A 77 -0.88 4.47 9.78
N LEU A 78 -0.93 4.30 8.45
CA LEU A 78 -1.30 5.38 7.53
C LEU A 78 -2.71 5.90 7.79
N ALA A 79 -3.68 4.99 7.93
CA ALA A 79 -5.06 5.38 8.22
C ALA A 79 -5.14 6.19 9.51
N HIS A 80 -4.50 5.75 10.59
CA HIS A 80 -4.53 6.47 11.87
C HIS A 80 -3.76 7.79 11.82
N ALA A 81 -2.58 7.82 11.19
CA ALA A 81 -1.77 9.02 11.06
C ALA A 81 -2.48 10.11 10.23
N TYR A 82 -3.25 9.71 9.21
CA TYR A 82 -4.08 10.63 8.44
C TYR A 82 -5.22 11.22 9.28
N PHE A 83 -5.86 10.42 10.15
CA PHE A 83 -6.89 10.89 11.09
C PHE A 83 -6.32 11.68 12.27
N SER A 84 -5.01 11.63 12.54
CA SER A 84 -4.35 12.41 13.60
C SER A 84 -3.83 13.78 13.13
N LEU A 85 -4.04 14.16 11.87
CA LEU A 85 -3.65 15.48 11.35
C LEU A 85 -4.71 16.58 11.58
N ASP A 86 -5.80 16.28 12.30
CA ASP A 86 -6.89 17.21 12.62
C ASP A 86 -7.04 17.55 14.12
N ASP A 87 -6.04 17.27 14.97
CA ASP A 87 -6.01 17.70 16.40
C ASP A 87 -4.84 18.64 16.73
#